data_AF-A0A943RDW2-F1
#
_entry.id   AF-A0A943RDW2-F1
#
_cell.length_a   1.000
_cell.length_b   1.000
_cell.length_c   1.000
_cell.angle_alpha   90.00
_cell.angle_beta   90.00
_cell.angle_gamma   90.00
#
_symmetry.space_group_name_H-M   'P 1'
#
loop_
_entity.id
_entity.type
_entity.pdbx_description
1 polymer ?
#
loop_
_entity_poly.entity_id
_entity_poly.type
_entity_poly.pdbx_seq_one_letter_code
_entity_poly.pdbx_strand_id
1 'polypeptide(L)'
;MNAKSTKRIAGLLIVFLLTVAALVAVMANTAQAALDKQSETYEATIELTSLDVGLTENGDIREGKDTLLANLIPDGQKISFGKWYSEELAAQNTGAQPEYMRVVIHRYWLDGNGEKATNMDPSLIELKLAKGWVVDESASTAEQIVLYSVDPVAVGASLLFANEMRIGADVLKDAKSVIVSSADAGAKTAGGQAYSYTEYAYDNYKFGISVEVDAVQTHNAADAIKGAWGVDANSLGINVGGAA
;
A
#
# COMPACT_ATOMS: atom_id res chain seq x y z
N MET A 1 16.15 -65.14 -0.28
CA MET A 1 15.54 -63.85 0.14
C MET A 1 14.36 -63.56 -0.79
N ASN A 2 13.19 -63.26 -0.21
CA ASN A 2 11.86 -63.41 -0.84
C ASN A 2 11.51 -62.28 -1.83
N ALA A 3 11.25 -62.63 -3.10
CA ALA A 3 10.71 -61.74 -4.15
C ALA A 3 9.35 -61.08 -3.82
N LYS A 4 8.69 -61.54 -2.74
CA LYS A 4 7.40 -61.03 -2.25
C LYS A 4 7.55 -59.75 -1.41
N SER A 5 8.71 -59.51 -0.75
CA SER A 5 8.92 -58.26 0.01
C SER A 5 9.33 -57.11 -0.91
N THR A 6 10.11 -57.38 -1.96
CA THR A 6 10.55 -56.38 -2.95
C THR A 6 9.39 -55.75 -3.71
N LYS A 7 8.36 -56.55 -4.08
CA LYS A 7 7.14 -56.04 -4.72
C LYS A 7 6.27 -55.17 -3.80
N ARG A 8 6.25 -55.47 -2.50
CA ARG A 8 5.53 -54.68 -1.48
C ARG A 8 6.22 -53.34 -1.21
N ILE A 9 7.55 -53.35 -1.14
CA ILE A 9 8.36 -52.13 -0.96
C ILE A 9 8.23 -51.22 -2.20
N ALA A 10 8.28 -51.78 -3.41
CA ALA A 10 8.09 -51.02 -4.64
C ALA A 10 6.68 -50.39 -4.74
N GLY A 11 5.63 -51.12 -4.34
CA GLY A 11 4.26 -50.59 -4.29
C GLY A 11 4.09 -49.44 -3.28
N LEU A 12 4.70 -49.56 -2.09
CA LEU A 12 4.71 -48.49 -1.08
C LEU A 12 5.45 -47.24 -1.55
N LEU A 13 6.56 -47.41 -2.28
CA LEU A 13 7.35 -46.30 -2.84
C LEU A 13 6.59 -45.53 -3.94
N ILE A 14 5.83 -46.24 -4.78
CA ILE A 14 4.98 -45.64 -5.81
C ILE A 14 3.83 -44.86 -5.17
N VAL A 15 3.17 -45.42 -4.15
CA VAL A 15 2.11 -44.73 -3.41
C VAL A 15 2.66 -43.50 -2.70
N PHE A 16 3.84 -43.60 -2.08
CA PHE A 16 4.51 -42.47 -1.44
C PHE A 16 4.82 -41.34 -2.43
N LEU A 17 5.40 -41.66 -3.60
CA LEU A 17 5.68 -40.68 -4.65
C LEU A 17 4.40 -40.02 -5.20
N LEU A 18 3.31 -40.78 -5.36
CA LEU A 18 2.02 -40.24 -5.77
C LEU A 18 1.40 -39.33 -4.70
N THR A 19 1.53 -39.65 -3.42
CA THR A 19 1.06 -38.79 -2.33
C THR A 19 1.86 -37.50 -2.21
N VAL A 20 3.19 -37.55 -2.42
CA VAL A 20 4.04 -36.36 -2.44
C VAL A 20 3.72 -35.49 -3.66
N ALA A 21 3.52 -36.08 -4.83
CA ALA A 21 3.10 -35.34 -6.03
C ALA A 21 1.71 -34.71 -5.87
N ALA A 22 0.76 -35.41 -5.26
CA ALA A 22 -0.55 -34.86 -4.93
C ALA A 22 -0.45 -33.72 -3.91
N LEU A 23 0.41 -33.84 -2.90
CA LEU A 23 0.65 -32.78 -1.91
C LEU A 23 1.28 -31.54 -2.56
N VAL A 24 2.22 -31.72 -3.48
CA VAL A 24 2.83 -30.62 -4.26
C VAL A 24 1.80 -29.97 -5.21
N ALA A 25 0.92 -30.75 -5.84
CA ALA A 25 -0.14 -30.21 -6.70
C ALA A 25 -1.20 -29.45 -5.89
N VAL A 26 -1.56 -29.92 -4.70
CA VAL A 26 -2.46 -29.22 -3.78
C VAL A 26 -1.80 -27.93 -3.27
N MET A 27 -0.51 -27.95 -2.93
CA MET A 27 0.25 -26.75 -2.54
C MET A 27 0.37 -25.73 -3.69
N ALA A 28 0.56 -26.18 -4.93
CA ALA A 28 0.62 -25.30 -6.10
C ALA A 28 -0.74 -24.64 -6.41
N ASN A 29 -1.86 -25.35 -6.23
CA ASN A 29 -3.19 -24.79 -6.40
C ASN A 29 -3.57 -23.82 -5.26
N THR A 30 -3.16 -24.09 -4.02
CA THR A 30 -3.37 -23.15 -2.90
C THR A 30 -2.51 -21.90 -3.01
N ALA A 31 -1.30 -22.01 -3.58
CA ALA A 31 -0.42 -20.86 -3.81
C ALA A 31 -0.98 -19.91 -4.90
N GLN A 32 -1.62 -20.44 -5.95
CA GLN A 32 -2.32 -19.61 -6.92
C GLN A 32 -3.60 -18.98 -6.34
N ALA A 33 -4.37 -19.73 -5.54
CA ALA A 33 -5.59 -19.20 -4.91
C ALA A 33 -5.31 -18.08 -3.88
N ALA A 34 -4.11 -18.04 -3.29
CA ALA A 34 -3.68 -16.99 -2.37
C ALA A 34 -3.37 -15.65 -3.08
N LEU A 35 -3.02 -15.69 -4.38
CA LEU A 35 -2.69 -14.49 -5.16
C LEU A 35 -3.95 -13.76 -5.68
N ASP A 36 -5.09 -14.45 -5.75
CA ASP A 36 -6.37 -13.94 -6.29
C ASP A 36 -7.37 -13.47 -5.21
N LYS A 37 -6.96 -13.37 -3.92
CA LYS A 37 -7.90 -13.08 -2.83
C LYS A 37 -8.28 -11.60 -2.75
N GLN A 38 -9.58 -11.39 -2.50
CA GLN A 38 -10.36 -10.18 -2.78
C GLN A 38 -10.32 -9.14 -1.65
N SER A 39 -10.06 -7.88 -2.03
CA SER A 39 -10.53 -6.69 -1.32
C SER A 39 -10.61 -5.55 -2.35
N GLU A 40 -11.82 -5.30 -2.87
CA GLU A 40 -12.13 -4.12 -3.69
C GLU A 40 -12.83 -3.08 -2.81
N THR A 41 -12.11 -2.47 -1.87
CA THR A 41 -12.51 -1.18 -1.30
C THR A 41 -11.27 -0.50 -0.69
N TYR A 42 -10.90 0.66 -1.24
CA TYR A 42 -9.85 1.53 -0.72
C TYR A 42 -10.50 2.79 -0.18
N GLU A 43 -10.02 3.29 0.96
CA GLU A 43 -10.48 4.57 1.51
C GLU A 43 -9.34 5.56 1.40
N ALA A 44 -9.49 6.55 0.53
CA ALA A 44 -8.46 7.55 0.31
C ALA A 44 -9.04 8.95 0.39
N THR A 45 -8.32 9.82 1.09
CA THR A 45 -8.75 11.18 1.42
C THR A 45 -7.67 12.16 1.01
N ILE A 46 -8.10 13.37 0.65
CA ILE A 46 -7.22 14.49 0.33
C ILE A 46 -7.42 15.56 1.38
N GLU A 47 -6.32 16.05 1.94
CA GLU A 47 -6.33 17.19 2.84
C GLU A 47 -5.43 18.28 2.24
N LEU A 48 -5.98 19.47 2.00
CA LEU A 48 -5.22 20.62 1.52
C LEU A 48 -5.21 21.66 2.63
N THR A 49 -4.01 21.99 3.10
CA THR A 49 -3.79 22.89 4.24
C THR A 49 -3.29 24.27 3.80
N SER A 50 -2.98 24.43 2.50
CA SER A 50 -2.75 25.72 1.83
C SER A 50 -3.72 25.93 0.66
N LEU A 51 -4.04 27.20 0.34
CA LEU A 51 -4.89 27.57 -0.79
C LEU A 51 -4.14 27.57 -2.13
N ASP A 52 -2.82 27.72 -2.08
CA ASP A 52 -1.94 27.89 -3.25
C ASP A 52 -1.33 26.56 -3.73
N VAL A 53 -1.91 25.44 -3.28
CA VAL A 53 -1.50 24.09 -3.69
C VAL A 53 -2.68 23.27 -4.17
N GLY A 54 -2.37 22.31 -5.02
CA GLY A 54 -3.29 21.28 -5.49
C GLY A 54 -2.64 19.90 -5.45
N LEU A 55 -3.46 18.90 -5.72
CA LEU A 55 -3.04 17.51 -5.87
C LEU A 55 -3.49 17.02 -7.24
N THR A 56 -2.66 16.24 -7.92
CA THR A 56 -3.05 15.55 -9.16
C THR A 56 -2.82 14.06 -9.02
N GLU A 57 -3.75 13.26 -9.53
CA GLU A 57 -3.62 11.81 -9.64
C GLU A 57 -3.73 11.43 -11.12
N ASN A 58 -2.71 10.75 -11.63
CA ASN A 58 -2.60 10.29 -13.01
C ASN A 58 -2.78 11.43 -14.04
N GLY A 59 -2.31 12.63 -13.68
CA GLY A 59 -2.40 13.85 -14.48
C GLY A 59 -3.69 14.65 -14.30
N ASP A 60 -4.71 14.09 -13.64
CA ASP A 60 -5.97 14.76 -13.37
C ASP A 60 -5.94 15.50 -12.03
N ILE A 61 -6.42 16.75 -12.02
CA ILE A 61 -6.53 17.57 -10.82
C ILE A 61 -7.55 16.95 -9.86
N ARG A 62 -7.22 16.91 -8.57
CA ARG A 62 -8.07 16.44 -7.49
C ARG A 62 -8.40 17.57 -6.54
N GLU A 63 -9.69 17.76 -6.28
CA GLU A 63 -10.21 18.74 -5.34
C GLU A 63 -10.38 18.12 -3.95
N GLY A 64 -10.42 18.92 -2.88
CA GLY A 64 -10.41 18.45 -1.49
C GLY A 64 -11.58 17.56 -1.03
N LYS A 65 -12.54 17.22 -1.90
CA LYS A 65 -13.62 16.24 -1.65
C LYS A 65 -13.48 14.97 -2.48
N ASP A 66 -12.47 14.91 -3.34
CA ASP A 66 -12.26 13.80 -4.26
C ASP A 66 -11.53 12.67 -3.54
N THR A 67 -11.85 11.44 -3.93
CA THR A 67 -11.16 10.24 -3.47
C THR A 67 -9.96 9.96 -4.36
N LEU A 68 -8.82 9.65 -3.75
CA LEU A 68 -7.64 9.16 -4.48
C LEU A 68 -7.76 7.69 -4.86
N LEU A 69 -6.84 7.24 -5.71
CA LEU A 69 -6.68 5.85 -6.15
C LEU A 69 -7.86 5.34 -6.97
N ALA A 70 -8.61 6.27 -7.59
CA ALA A 70 -9.85 5.95 -8.31
C ALA A 70 -9.58 5.01 -9.49
N ASN A 71 -8.40 5.10 -10.10
CA ASN A 71 -7.99 4.32 -11.26
C ASN A 71 -6.77 3.43 -10.99
N LEU A 72 -6.46 3.15 -9.71
CA LEU A 72 -5.31 2.34 -9.31
C LEU A 72 -5.33 0.93 -9.97
N ILE A 73 -6.54 0.36 -10.11
CA ILE A 73 -6.74 -0.97 -10.66
C ILE A 73 -7.56 -0.86 -11.95
N PRO A 74 -7.10 -1.45 -13.07
CA PRO A 74 -7.86 -1.44 -14.31
C PRO A 74 -9.23 -2.11 -14.15
N ASP A 75 -10.23 -1.58 -14.85
CA ASP A 75 -11.60 -2.09 -14.83
C ASP A 75 -11.67 -3.62 -14.95
N GLY A 76 -12.39 -4.24 -14.00
CA GLY A 76 -12.60 -5.69 -13.96
C GLY A 76 -11.40 -6.50 -13.45
N GLN A 77 -10.30 -5.86 -13.05
CA GLN A 77 -9.19 -6.51 -12.35
C GLN A 77 -9.30 -6.31 -10.84
N LYS A 78 -8.64 -7.21 -10.11
CA LYS A 78 -8.51 -7.17 -8.65
C LYS A 78 -7.09 -6.80 -8.25
N ILE A 79 -6.94 -6.40 -7.00
CA ILE A 79 -5.60 -6.23 -6.45
C ILE A 79 -4.91 -7.59 -6.32
N SER A 80 -3.70 -7.65 -6.80
CA SER A 80 -2.79 -8.76 -6.61
C SER A 80 -1.73 -8.32 -5.63
N PHE A 81 -1.67 -8.96 -4.47
CA PHE A 81 -0.67 -8.64 -3.47
C PHE A 81 0.75 -8.89 -4.02
N GLY A 82 1.66 -7.96 -3.77
CA GLY A 82 3.02 -7.93 -4.28
C GLY A 82 3.20 -7.31 -5.66
N LYS A 83 2.12 -7.09 -6.42
CA LYS A 83 2.16 -6.45 -7.75
C LYS A 83 2.19 -4.93 -7.61
N TRP A 84 3.10 -4.28 -8.35
CA TRP A 84 3.11 -2.83 -8.52
C TRP A 84 2.06 -2.39 -9.55
N TYR A 85 1.32 -1.35 -9.20
CA TYR A 85 0.36 -0.66 -10.04
C TYR A 85 0.87 0.75 -10.31
N SER A 86 0.73 1.22 -11.54
CA SER A 86 1.02 2.62 -11.89
C SER A 86 0.04 3.51 -11.15
N GLU A 87 0.56 4.47 -10.40
CA GLU A 87 -0.24 5.43 -9.65
C GLU A 87 0.60 6.69 -9.46
N GLU A 88 0.38 7.66 -10.32
CA GLU A 88 1.14 8.90 -10.34
C GLU A 88 0.46 9.95 -9.48
N LEU A 89 1.04 10.26 -8.32
CA LEU A 89 0.56 11.31 -7.43
C LEU A 89 1.53 12.48 -7.43
N ALA A 90 1.02 13.68 -7.65
CA ALA A 90 1.82 14.90 -7.75
C ALA A 90 1.22 16.05 -6.94
N ALA A 91 2.09 16.86 -6.35
CA ALA A 91 1.71 18.12 -5.73
C ALA A 91 1.81 19.23 -6.79
N GLN A 92 0.77 20.04 -6.94
CA GLN A 92 0.71 21.13 -7.91
C GLN A 92 0.84 22.48 -7.20
N ASN A 93 1.70 23.36 -7.72
CA ASN A 93 1.71 24.75 -7.30
C ASN A 93 0.63 25.53 -8.06
N THR A 94 -0.42 25.94 -7.36
CA THR A 94 -1.53 26.76 -7.90
C THR A 94 -1.43 28.23 -7.51
N GLY A 95 -0.40 28.59 -6.73
CA GLY A 95 -0.09 29.96 -6.32
C GLY A 95 0.45 30.85 -7.43
N ALA A 96 0.79 32.09 -7.05
CA ALA A 96 1.21 33.12 -8.00
C ALA A 96 2.73 33.24 -8.19
N GLN A 97 3.53 32.47 -7.44
CA GLN A 97 4.99 32.49 -7.49
C GLN A 97 5.57 31.09 -7.24
N PRO A 98 6.88 30.86 -7.49
CA PRO A 98 7.50 29.59 -7.11
C PRO A 98 7.50 29.38 -5.60
N GLU A 99 7.18 28.17 -5.16
CA GLU A 99 7.01 27.79 -3.76
C GLU A 99 7.68 26.44 -3.47
N TYR A 100 8.19 26.26 -2.25
CA TYR A 100 8.56 24.93 -1.75
C TYR A 100 7.31 24.23 -1.27
N MET A 101 7.19 22.95 -1.56
CA MET A 101 6.04 22.13 -1.17
C MET A 101 6.43 21.11 -0.13
N ARG A 102 5.51 20.81 0.78
CA ARG A 102 5.58 19.67 1.69
C ARG A 102 4.42 18.73 1.40
N VAL A 103 4.70 17.44 1.39
CA VAL A 103 3.70 16.38 1.26
C VAL A 103 3.80 15.47 2.47
N VAL A 104 2.69 15.27 3.18
CA VAL A 104 2.59 14.27 4.25
C VAL A 104 1.64 13.17 3.79
N ILE A 105 2.16 11.95 3.70
CA ILE A 105 1.41 10.78 3.26
C ILE A 105 1.13 9.92 4.49
N HIS A 106 -0.14 9.74 4.81
CA HIS A 106 -0.60 8.80 5.83
C HIS A 106 -1.07 7.50 5.19
N ARG A 107 -0.63 6.39 5.76
CA ARG A 107 -0.97 5.03 5.36
C ARG A 107 -1.61 4.34 6.55
N TYR A 108 -2.73 3.68 6.32
CA TYR A 108 -3.46 3.03 7.40
C TYR A 108 -4.31 1.87 6.88
N TRP A 109 -4.73 1.02 7.81
CA TRP A 109 -5.73 0.00 7.56
C TRP A 109 -7.01 0.33 8.31
N LEU A 110 -8.14 -0.08 7.77
CA LEU A 110 -9.44 -0.03 8.41
C LEU A 110 -9.96 -1.45 8.60
N ASP A 111 -10.59 -1.71 9.72
CA ASP A 111 -11.23 -2.99 10.00
C ASP A 111 -12.57 -3.16 9.25
N GLY A 112 -13.23 -4.30 9.45
CA GLY A 112 -14.52 -4.59 8.81
C GLY A 112 -15.67 -3.65 9.21
N ASN A 113 -15.49 -2.83 10.26
CA ASN A 113 -16.45 -1.81 10.69
C ASN A 113 -16.10 -0.42 10.15
N GLY A 114 -14.96 -0.27 9.47
CA GLY A 114 -14.44 1.01 8.98
C GLY A 114 -13.64 1.80 10.03
N GLU A 115 -13.23 1.18 11.14
CA GLU A 115 -12.40 1.83 12.16
C GLU A 115 -10.92 1.61 11.91
N LYS A 116 -10.06 2.58 12.28
CA LYS A 116 -8.61 2.46 12.08
C LYS A 116 -8.03 1.26 12.83
N ALA A 117 -7.45 0.33 12.08
CA ALA A 117 -6.85 -0.90 12.56
C ALA A 117 -5.39 -0.67 12.97
N THR A 118 -5.16 -0.39 14.25
CA THR A 118 -3.82 -0.11 14.81
C THR A 118 -2.94 -1.34 15.01
N ASN A 119 -3.52 -2.54 14.83
CA ASN A 119 -2.84 -3.83 14.93
C ASN A 119 -2.30 -4.35 13.59
N MET A 120 -2.58 -3.65 12.48
CA MET A 120 -2.11 -3.99 11.14
C MET A 120 -0.88 -3.17 10.77
N ASP A 121 -0.01 -3.71 9.92
CA ASP A 121 1.22 -3.04 9.51
C ASP A 121 0.98 -2.11 8.30
N PRO A 122 1.02 -0.78 8.49
CA PRO A 122 0.79 0.18 7.42
C PRO A 122 1.98 0.29 6.45
N SER A 123 3.15 -0.22 6.82
CA SER A 123 4.32 -0.24 5.92
C SER A 123 4.14 -1.17 4.71
N LEU A 124 3.18 -2.11 4.79
CA LEU A 124 2.79 -2.98 3.69
C LEU A 124 2.01 -2.24 2.59
N ILE A 125 1.56 -1.02 2.86
CA ILE A 125 1.06 -0.08 1.85
C ILE A 125 2.28 0.66 1.32
N GLU A 126 2.79 0.19 0.20
CA GLU A 126 4.07 0.63 -0.33
C GLU A 126 3.86 1.61 -1.49
N LEU A 127 4.59 2.72 -1.44
CA LEU A 127 4.65 3.74 -2.49
C LEU A 127 6.07 3.83 -3.02
N LYS A 128 6.21 3.91 -4.34
CA LYS A 128 7.49 4.18 -4.98
C LYS A 128 7.65 5.68 -5.17
N LEU A 129 8.43 6.27 -4.27
CA LEU A 129 8.64 7.71 -4.24
C LEU A 129 9.40 8.21 -5.48
N ALA A 130 8.97 9.35 -5.98
CA ALA A 130 9.60 10.02 -7.11
C ALA A 130 10.81 10.87 -6.67
N LYS A 131 11.61 11.31 -7.64
CA LYS A 131 12.76 12.19 -7.40
C LYS A 131 12.31 13.64 -7.20
N GLY A 132 13.21 14.48 -6.66
CA GLY A 132 12.94 15.90 -6.42
C GLY A 132 12.43 16.20 -5.01
N TRP A 133 12.41 15.19 -4.13
CA TRP A 133 12.00 15.29 -2.75
C TRP A 133 13.12 14.86 -1.81
N VAL A 134 13.19 15.52 -0.67
CA VAL A 134 13.86 15.04 0.53
C VAL A 134 12.83 14.28 1.36
N VAL A 135 13.18 13.09 1.83
CA VAL A 135 12.41 12.36 2.86
C VAL A 135 12.92 12.79 4.23
N ASP A 136 12.01 13.26 5.08
CA ASP A 136 12.33 13.52 6.49
C ASP A 136 12.16 12.25 7.31
N GLU A 137 13.26 11.52 7.43
CA GLU A 137 13.35 10.27 8.19
C GLU A 137 13.01 10.47 9.67
N SER A 138 13.19 11.67 10.22
CA SER A 138 12.90 11.95 11.64
C SER A 138 11.41 12.12 11.91
N ALA A 139 10.66 12.58 10.91
CA ALA A 139 9.21 12.74 10.94
C ALA A 139 8.47 11.56 10.25
N SER A 140 9.18 10.62 9.64
CA SER A 140 8.58 9.48 8.93
C SER A 140 8.51 8.23 9.82
N THR A 141 7.45 7.46 9.65
CA THR A 141 7.16 6.21 10.38
C THR A 141 6.54 5.18 9.42
N ALA A 142 6.15 4.01 9.94
CA ALA A 142 5.38 3.05 9.15
C ALA A 142 4.03 3.62 8.66
N GLU A 143 3.42 4.55 9.41
CA GLU A 143 2.15 5.18 9.05
C GLU A 143 2.33 6.47 8.26
N GLN A 144 3.47 7.14 8.35
CA GLN A 144 3.64 8.50 7.85
C GLN A 144 4.90 8.63 7.01
N ILE A 145 4.82 9.30 5.85
CA ILE A 145 5.97 9.70 5.06
C ILE A 145 5.91 11.21 4.88
N VAL A 146 6.96 11.92 5.29
CA VAL A 146 7.04 13.38 5.15
C VAL A 146 8.08 13.73 4.10
N LEU A 147 7.63 14.48 3.08
CA LEU A 147 8.43 14.87 1.93
C LEU A 147 8.51 16.39 1.82
N TYR A 148 9.68 16.89 1.46
CA TYR A 148 9.92 18.30 1.14
C TYR A 148 10.52 18.43 -0.26
N SER A 149 9.99 19.33 -1.09
CA SER A 149 10.55 19.56 -2.43
C SER A 149 11.98 20.08 -2.29
N VAL A 150 12.94 19.50 -3.02
CA VAL A 150 14.35 19.93 -3.00
C VAL A 150 14.49 21.35 -3.52
N ASP A 151 13.82 21.65 -4.62
CA ASP A 151 13.81 22.94 -5.30
C ASP A 151 12.40 23.55 -5.27
N PRO A 152 12.26 24.88 -5.41
CA PRO A 152 10.95 25.50 -5.50
C PRO A 152 10.24 25.07 -6.79
N VAL A 153 8.96 24.71 -6.66
CA VAL A 153 8.09 24.29 -7.76
C VAL A 153 7.55 25.53 -8.46
N ALA A 154 7.72 25.61 -9.79
CA ALA A 154 7.25 26.75 -10.58
C ALA A 154 5.72 26.86 -10.59
N VAL A 155 5.22 28.07 -10.83
CA VAL A 155 3.77 28.36 -10.94
C VAL A 155 3.12 27.47 -12.00
N GLY A 156 2.04 26.79 -11.62
CA GLY A 156 1.28 25.88 -12.48
C GLY A 156 1.96 24.54 -12.74
N ALA A 157 3.17 24.32 -12.25
CA ALA A 157 3.86 23.03 -12.39
C ALA A 157 3.40 22.03 -11.32
N SER A 158 3.45 20.76 -11.68
CA SER A 158 3.26 19.63 -10.76
C SER A 158 4.59 18.91 -10.53
N LEU A 159 4.86 18.56 -9.28
CA LEU A 159 5.98 17.74 -8.88
C LEU A 159 5.46 16.37 -8.40
N LEU A 160 5.75 15.32 -9.17
CA LEU A 160 5.42 13.94 -8.81
C LEU A 160 6.13 13.57 -7.52
N PHE A 161 5.41 12.96 -6.58
CA PHE A 161 5.97 12.41 -5.34
C PHE A 161 5.81 10.89 -5.23
N ALA A 162 4.89 10.27 -5.97
CA ALA A 162 4.78 8.82 -6.10
C ALA A 162 4.44 8.43 -7.55
N ASN A 163 4.99 7.30 -8.02
CA ASN A 163 4.77 6.79 -9.39
C ASN A 163 4.05 5.44 -9.43
N GLU A 164 4.23 4.63 -8.39
CA GLU A 164 3.67 3.30 -8.32
C GLU A 164 3.25 3.01 -6.87
N MET A 165 2.21 2.19 -6.72
CA MET A 165 1.73 1.71 -5.44
C MET A 165 1.61 0.19 -5.47
N ARG A 166 1.83 -0.45 -4.32
CA ARG A 166 1.40 -1.84 -4.11
C ARG A 166 0.98 -2.09 -2.68
N ILE A 167 0.28 -3.19 -2.50
CA ILE A 167 0.18 -3.86 -1.20
C ILE A 167 1.21 -4.99 -1.20
N GLY A 168 2.12 -4.99 -0.22
CA GLY A 168 3.20 -5.98 -0.10
C GLY A 168 2.66 -7.41 0.02
N ALA A 169 3.36 -8.39 -0.56
CA ALA A 169 2.95 -9.80 -0.51
C ALA A 169 2.94 -10.37 0.93
N ASP A 170 3.58 -9.68 1.87
CA ASP A 170 3.69 -10.07 3.26
C ASP A 170 2.34 -10.10 4.00
N VAL A 171 1.30 -9.44 3.47
CA VAL A 171 -0.08 -9.59 3.96
C VAL A 171 -0.57 -11.06 3.93
N LEU A 172 0.09 -11.92 3.15
CA LEU A 172 -0.24 -13.33 3.01
C LEU A 172 0.48 -14.25 4.00
N LYS A 173 1.45 -13.75 4.79
CA LYS A 173 2.32 -14.59 5.64
C LYS A 173 1.57 -15.25 6.80
N ASP A 174 0.55 -14.60 7.34
CA ASP A 174 -0.22 -15.08 8.51
C ASP A 174 -1.51 -15.83 8.11
N ALA A 175 -1.36 -16.76 7.16
CA ALA A 175 -2.46 -17.59 6.68
C ALA A 175 -2.79 -18.71 7.67
N LYS A 176 -4.05 -18.79 8.11
CA LYS A 176 -4.59 -19.86 8.96
C LYS A 176 -5.58 -20.69 8.15
N SER A 177 -5.34 -22.00 8.07
CA SER A 177 -6.29 -22.95 7.50
C SER A 177 -7.37 -23.28 8.53
N VAL A 178 -8.62 -22.98 8.19
CA VAL A 178 -9.79 -23.28 9.02
C VAL A 178 -10.57 -24.42 8.37
N ILE A 179 -10.78 -25.50 9.12
CA ILE A 179 -11.64 -26.62 8.74
C ILE A 179 -12.94 -26.48 9.53
N VAL A 180 -14.05 -26.16 8.86
CA VAL A 180 -15.36 -26.08 9.49
C VAL A 180 -16.03 -27.45 9.42
N SER A 181 -16.28 -28.04 10.59
CA SER A 181 -17.01 -29.29 10.71
C SER A 181 -18.50 -29.05 10.47
N SER A 182 -19.21 -30.05 9.93
CA SER A 182 -20.66 -29.97 9.65
C SER A 182 -21.52 -29.75 10.91
N ALA A 183 -20.96 -29.89 12.11
CA ALA A 183 -21.65 -29.69 13.38
C ALA A 183 -21.60 -28.24 13.90
N ASP A 184 -20.62 -27.44 13.46
CA ASP A 184 -20.39 -26.05 13.90
C ASP A 184 -20.88 -25.01 12.87
N ALA A 185 -21.45 -25.49 11.76
CA ALA A 185 -22.00 -24.66 10.69
C ALA A 185 -23.31 -23.99 11.14
N GLY A 186 -23.20 -22.84 11.81
CA GLY A 186 -24.30 -21.88 11.96
C GLY A 186 -24.75 -21.31 10.60
N ALA A 187 -25.33 -20.11 10.58
CA ALA A 187 -25.97 -19.45 9.41
C ALA A 187 -25.10 -19.24 8.14
N LYS A 188 -23.89 -19.79 8.07
CA LYS A 188 -23.08 -19.90 6.85
C LYS A 188 -23.32 -21.27 6.17
N THR A 189 -24.45 -21.33 5.45
CA THR A 189 -24.78 -22.16 4.26
C THR A 189 -25.72 -23.36 4.41
N ALA A 190 -26.64 -23.42 3.43
CA ALA A 190 -27.50 -24.56 3.14
C ALA A 190 -26.67 -25.78 2.72
N GLY A 191 -26.87 -26.93 3.39
CA GLY A 191 -26.50 -28.24 2.83
C GLY A 191 -25.68 -29.19 3.69
N GLY A 192 -25.21 -28.80 4.89
CA GLY A 192 -24.61 -29.74 5.85
C GLY A 192 -23.26 -30.37 5.46
N GLN A 193 -22.51 -29.76 4.54
CA GLN A 193 -21.18 -30.23 4.14
C GLN A 193 -20.07 -29.53 4.95
N ALA A 194 -18.97 -30.24 5.20
CA ALA A 194 -17.75 -29.65 5.79
C ALA A 194 -16.93 -28.94 4.70
N TYR A 195 -16.39 -27.76 5.01
CA TYR A 195 -15.58 -26.97 4.08
C TYR A 195 -14.28 -26.50 4.77
N SER A 196 -13.20 -26.35 4.00
CA SER A 196 -11.96 -25.72 4.46
C SER A 196 -11.74 -24.40 3.73
N TYR A 197 -11.38 -23.35 4.45
CA TYR A 197 -10.98 -22.06 3.87
C TYR A 197 -9.72 -21.54 4.57
N THR A 198 -9.00 -20.64 3.90
CA THR A 198 -7.81 -19.98 4.46
C THR A 198 -8.17 -18.56 4.85
N GLU A 199 -8.03 -18.26 6.13
CA GLU A 199 -8.15 -16.91 6.71
C GLU A 199 -6.77 -16.25 6.72
N TYR A 200 -6.67 -15.02 6.23
CA TYR A 200 -5.46 -14.19 6.34
C TYR A 200 -5.69 -13.11 7.40
N ALA A 201 -4.62 -12.65 8.04
CA ALA A 201 -4.72 -11.60 9.06
C ALA A 201 -5.37 -10.31 8.53
N TYR A 202 -5.16 -10.00 7.24
CA TYR A 202 -5.67 -8.82 6.56
C TYR A 202 -7.05 -9.06 5.89
N ASP A 203 -7.67 -10.22 6.10
CA ASP A 203 -9.02 -10.47 5.58
C ASP A 203 -10.04 -9.51 6.20
N ASN A 204 -10.90 -8.94 5.36
CA ASN A 204 -11.91 -7.93 5.71
C ASN A 204 -11.34 -6.58 6.17
N TYR A 205 -10.02 -6.36 6.05
CA TYR A 205 -9.45 -5.03 6.19
C TYR A 205 -9.43 -4.30 4.85
N LYS A 206 -9.55 -2.98 4.91
CA LYS A 206 -9.33 -2.08 3.79
C LYS A 206 -8.04 -1.31 4.04
N PHE A 207 -7.28 -1.01 3.00
CA PHE A 207 -6.21 -0.04 3.14
C PHE A 207 -6.71 1.37 2.82
N GLY A 208 -6.01 2.36 3.36
CA GLY A 208 -6.23 3.74 3.04
C GLY A 208 -4.97 4.58 2.97
N ILE A 209 -5.05 5.63 2.17
CA ILE A 209 -4.03 6.65 2.02
C ILE A 209 -4.68 8.02 2.21
N SER A 210 -4.13 8.84 3.10
CA SER A 210 -4.44 10.27 3.13
C SER A 210 -3.21 11.07 2.72
N VAL A 211 -3.41 12.13 1.96
CA VAL A 211 -2.31 13.02 1.53
C VAL A 211 -2.62 14.44 1.94
N GLU A 212 -1.70 15.04 2.69
CA GLU A 212 -1.66 16.47 2.99
C GLU A 212 -0.64 17.17 2.09
N VAL A 213 -1.01 18.31 1.52
CA VAL A 213 -0.11 19.16 0.74
C VAL A 213 -0.09 20.58 1.31
N ASP A 214 1.12 21.09 1.54
CA ASP A 214 1.42 22.44 1.98
C ASP A 214 2.42 23.11 1.04
N ALA A 215 2.48 24.44 1.08
CA ALA A 215 3.57 25.18 0.46
C ALA A 215 4.01 26.40 1.28
N VAL A 216 5.25 26.81 1.04
CA VAL A 216 5.85 28.06 1.53
C VAL A 216 6.55 28.79 0.40
N GLN A 217 6.44 30.11 0.42
CA GLN A 217 7.03 30.98 -0.59
C GLN A 217 8.56 30.98 -0.51
N THR A 218 9.21 31.38 -1.60
CA THR A 218 10.68 31.38 -1.73
C THR A 218 11.39 32.54 -1.02
N HIS A 219 10.67 33.55 -0.54
CA HIS A 219 11.25 34.67 0.19
C HIS A 219 11.73 34.26 1.58
N ASN A 220 13.02 34.45 1.87
CA ASN A 220 13.67 33.97 3.09
C ASN A 220 13.38 32.48 3.33
N ALA A 221 13.54 31.66 2.27
CA ALA A 221 13.09 30.27 2.23
C ALA A 221 13.50 29.43 3.46
N ALA A 222 14.75 29.56 3.93
CA ALA A 222 15.21 28.85 5.12
C ALA A 222 14.38 29.18 6.37
N ASP A 223 14.11 30.46 6.61
CA ASP A 223 13.31 30.93 7.76
C ASP A 223 11.83 30.62 7.57
N ALA A 224 11.31 30.73 6.34
CA ALA A 224 9.92 30.40 6.02
C ALA A 224 9.64 28.90 6.27
N ILE A 225 10.52 28.02 5.78
CA ILE A 225 10.46 26.57 6.01
C ILE A 225 10.57 26.26 7.51
N LYS A 226 11.50 26.89 8.22
CA LYS A 226 11.65 26.70 9.66
C LYS A 226 10.44 27.18 10.44
N GLY A 227 9.84 28.30 10.04
CA GLY A 227 8.66 28.87 10.70
C GLY A 227 7.39 28.06 10.44
N ALA A 228 7.19 27.58 9.22
CA ALA A 228 5.98 26.85 8.84
C ALA A 228 6.03 25.37 9.23
N TRP A 229 7.18 24.73 9.04
CA TRP A 229 7.33 23.28 9.17
C TRP A 229 8.20 22.87 10.35
N GLY A 230 8.87 23.82 11.02
CA GLY A 230 9.72 23.53 12.19
C GLY A 230 11.05 22.87 11.83
N VAL A 231 11.41 22.78 10.55
CA VAL A 231 12.59 22.06 10.07
C VAL A 231 13.71 22.98 9.59
N ASP A 232 14.95 22.52 9.70
CA ASP A 232 16.11 23.21 9.12
C ASP A 232 16.31 22.77 7.66
N ALA A 233 16.03 23.68 6.73
CA ALA A 233 16.04 23.38 5.30
C ALA A 233 17.40 22.86 4.78
N ASN A 234 18.50 23.47 5.23
CA ASN A 234 19.85 23.09 4.80
C ASN A 234 20.25 21.71 5.34
N SER A 235 19.91 21.40 6.58
CA SER A 235 20.19 20.09 7.20
C SER A 235 19.42 18.96 6.52
N LEU A 236 18.22 19.24 6.01
CA LEU A 236 17.44 18.31 5.21
C LEU A 236 17.93 18.19 3.76
N GLY A 237 18.75 19.13 3.27
CA GLY A 237 19.21 19.14 1.88
C GLY A 237 18.23 19.80 0.91
N ILE A 238 17.35 20.68 1.41
CA ILE A 238 16.50 21.55 0.60
C ILE A 238 17.35 22.71 0.07
N ASN A 239 17.26 22.99 -1.23
CA ASN A 239 18.04 24.01 -1.90
C ASN A 239 17.41 25.40 -1.71
N VAL A 240 17.69 26.04 -0.57
CA VAL A 240 17.13 27.36 -0.19
C VAL A 240 18.01 28.57 -0.53
N GLY A 241 19.14 28.37 -1.23
CA GLY A 241 20.01 29.47 -1.64
C GLY A 241 20.66 30.26 -0.48
N GLY A 242 21.69 29.68 0.15
CA GLY A 242 22.62 30.34 1.09
C GLY A 242 22.28 30.12 2.58
N ALA A 243 23.20 29.76 3.49
CA ALA A 243 24.64 30.02 3.52
C ALA A 243 25.50 28.75 3.74
N ALA A 244 26.59 28.65 2.98
CA ALA A 244 27.83 28.03 3.44
C ALA A 244 28.70 29.14 4.08
#